data_AF-A0A2D5MR23-F1
#
_entry.id   AF-A0A2D5MR23-F1
#
_cell.length_a   1.000
_cell.length_b   1.000
_cell.length_c   1.000
_cell.angle_alpha   90.00
_cell.angle_beta   90.00
_cell.angle_gamma   90.00
#
_symmetry.space_group_name_H-M   'P 1'
#
loop_
_entity.id
_entity.type
_entity.pdbx_description
1 polymer ?
#
loop_
_entity_poly.entity_id
_entity_poly.type
_entity_poly.pdbx_seq_one_letter_code
_entity_poly.pdbx_strand_id
1 'polypeptide(L)'
;MKKGKILNFEILWDTDEGLVSLAEKYIPMDIQKAADEGCTHVVGIVLNEGILPFDDSNLQQFFNNLQKQTTELGIQLVILSSLGEQFKNITVPFEIHYFPYHARFVYNCYKKSELPLYDNKDKFLFLGGAATRSNRIGLLSKFYDAGMLDRAEWSFFKPTYAEDVKWCRDHLKRYSDKEYSKFIDTVERSIDDRYDEVKLLIKDAQETYGDWHDIVNTKFYKRPGYLTPKVFEDTHFSILSEGPNFWSDDYDFVTEKTWRTIINRHPFIFAGPTEQFKYIKSLGFKTFEDYLPIKDYAYIQDEDKRLDAIVENTKYLLDNHNKNIAADVEYNYKQYMNIIETQDRLFDNLENIMAVPRSEINYYLDNEGLDHLIREKNE
;
A
#
# COMPACT_ATOMS: atom_id res chain seq x y z
N MET A 1 2.80 24.18 -30.59
CA MET A 1 1.59 23.92 -29.78
C MET A 1 2.00 22.95 -28.69
N LYS A 2 1.64 23.20 -27.42
CA LYS A 2 1.95 22.23 -26.35
C LYS A 2 1.19 20.94 -26.60
N LYS A 3 1.84 19.81 -26.35
CA LYS A 3 1.27 18.47 -26.41
C LYS A 3 1.94 17.64 -25.33
N GLY A 4 1.15 17.18 -24.37
CA GLY A 4 1.60 16.40 -23.22
C GLY A 4 1.26 14.92 -23.37
N LYS A 5 2.01 14.07 -22.68
CA LYS A 5 1.77 12.62 -22.57
C LYS A 5 2.21 12.10 -21.20
N ILE A 6 1.50 11.13 -20.65
CA ILE A 6 1.93 10.35 -19.49
C ILE A 6 2.63 9.09 -20.00
N LEU A 7 3.80 8.79 -19.45
CA LEU A 7 4.51 7.55 -19.72
C LEU A 7 4.67 6.76 -18.44
N ASN A 8 4.30 5.47 -18.51
CA ASN A 8 4.42 4.55 -17.40
C ASN A 8 5.89 4.24 -17.09
N PHE A 9 6.48 4.87 -16.06
CA PHE A 9 7.86 4.56 -15.67
C PHE A 9 7.93 3.44 -14.64
N GLU A 10 6.80 2.82 -14.30
CA GLU A 10 6.76 1.61 -13.50
C GLU A 10 7.54 0.49 -14.19
N ILE A 11 8.15 -0.34 -13.37
CA ILE A 11 8.92 -1.49 -13.82
C ILE A 11 8.21 -2.75 -13.33
N LEU A 12 6.93 -2.83 -13.64
CA LEU A 12 6.10 -4.02 -13.44
C LEU A 12 5.91 -4.65 -14.82
N TRP A 13 6.81 -5.55 -15.19
CA TRP A 13 6.74 -6.26 -16.46
C TRP A 13 6.33 -7.72 -16.23
N ASP A 14 5.51 -8.21 -17.15
CA ASP A 14 5.13 -9.61 -17.18
C ASP A 14 6.20 -10.47 -17.90
N THR A 15 7.39 -10.59 -17.29
CA THR A 15 8.51 -11.36 -17.88
C THR A 15 9.57 -11.75 -16.85
N ASP A 16 10.31 -12.82 -17.15
CA ASP A 16 11.50 -13.30 -16.42
C ASP A 16 12.76 -12.41 -16.63
N GLU A 17 12.67 -11.36 -17.45
CA GLU A 17 13.81 -10.48 -17.74
C GLU A 17 14.04 -9.50 -16.57
N GLY A 18 15.31 -9.24 -16.24
CA GLY A 18 15.67 -8.37 -15.13
C GLY A 18 15.06 -6.96 -15.27
N LEU A 19 14.25 -6.56 -14.30
CA LEU A 19 13.46 -5.33 -14.28
C LEU A 19 14.25 -4.07 -14.71
N VAL A 20 15.48 -3.91 -14.22
CA VAL A 20 16.41 -2.82 -14.58
C VAL A 20 16.65 -2.73 -16.10
N SER A 21 16.94 -3.86 -16.74
CA SER A 21 17.28 -3.91 -18.18
C SER A 21 16.11 -3.51 -19.08
N LEU A 22 14.88 -3.77 -18.63
CA LEU A 22 13.67 -3.39 -19.35
C LEU A 22 13.45 -1.87 -19.25
N ALA A 23 13.63 -1.29 -18.07
CA ALA A 23 13.47 0.15 -17.87
C ALA A 23 14.47 0.98 -18.70
N GLU A 24 15.75 0.58 -18.71
CA GLU A 24 16.79 1.24 -19.52
C GLU A 24 16.55 1.12 -21.02
N LYS A 25 15.87 0.07 -21.47
CA LYS A 25 15.55 -0.17 -22.87
C LYS A 25 14.30 0.59 -23.32
N TYR A 26 13.18 0.39 -22.62
CA TYR A 26 11.87 0.79 -23.12
C TYR A 26 11.49 2.22 -22.78
N ILE A 27 11.89 2.75 -21.62
CA ILE A 27 11.55 4.14 -21.25
C ILE A 27 12.16 5.15 -22.24
N PRO A 28 13.46 5.04 -22.65
CA PRO A 28 14.01 5.89 -23.69
C PRO A 28 13.30 5.74 -25.04
N MET A 29 12.86 4.54 -25.40
CA MET A 29 12.09 4.30 -26.64
C MET A 29 10.73 4.99 -26.60
N ASP A 30 10.02 4.93 -25.47
CA ASP A 30 8.72 5.57 -25.27
C ASP A 30 8.83 7.10 -25.35
N ILE A 31 9.91 7.67 -24.80
CA ILE A 31 10.21 9.11 -24.91
C ILE A 31 10.47 9.49 -26.37
N GLN A 32 11.25 8.70 -27.11
CA GLN A 32 11.49 8.95 -28.53
C GLN A 32 10.18 8.91 -29.32
N LYS A 33 9.34 7.90 -29.08
CA LYS A 33 8.02 7.79 -29.72
C LYS A 33 7.13 9.00 -29.39
N ALA A 34 7.14 9.47 -28.14
CA ALA A 34 6.43 10.68 -27.75
C ALA A 34 6.93 11.91 -28.53
N ALA A 35 8.26 12.04 -28.71
CA ALA A 35 8.85 13.11 -29.52
C ALA A 35 8.41 13.04 -30.98
N ASP A 36 8.43 11.85 -31.58
CA ASP A 36 8.02 11.60 -32.96
C ASP A 36 6.53 11.91 -33.18
N GLU A 37 5.70 11.73 -32.15
CA GLU A 37 4.30 12.15 -32.10
C GLU A 37 4.11 13.67 -31.91
N GLY A 38 5.19 14.44 -31.77
CA GLY A 38 5.19 15.88 -31.57
C GLY A 38 4.90 16.31 -30.12
N CYS A 39 5.10 15.42 -29.14
CA CYS A 39 4.98 15.79 -27.73
C CYS A 39 6.12 16.73 -27.33
N THR A 40 5.78 17.72 -26.51
CA THR A 40 6.74 18.70 -25.96
C THR A 40 6.84 18.60 -24.45
N HIS A 41 5.89 17.89 -23.82
CA HIS A 41 5.84 17.68 -22.38
C HIS A 41 5.58 16.19 -22.12
N VAL A 42 6.29 15.61 -21.16
CA VAL A 42 6.12 14.23 -20.72
C VAL A 42 6.00 14.20 -19.20
N VAL A 43 5.08 13.39 -18.70
CA VAL A 43 4.93 13.07 -17.27
C VAL A 43 5.30 11.61 -17.08
N GLY A 44 6.46 11.34 -16.48
CA GLY A 44 6.86 9.98 -16.10
C GLY A 44 6.24 9.61 -14.76
N ILE A 45 5.45 8.53 -14.69
CA ILE A 45 4.78 8.11 -13.45
C ILE A 45 5.53 6.99 -12.72
N VAL A 46 5.71 7.15 -11.42
CA VAL A 46 6.32 6.17 -10.48
C VAL A 46 5.42 6.11 -9.24
N LEU A 47 4.31 5.39 -9.37
CA LEU A 47 3.16 5.37 -8.48
C LEU A 47 3.14 4.20 -7.50
N ASN A 48 3.62 3.02 -7.88
CA ASN A 48 3.74 1.88 -6.99
C ASN A 48 4.93 2.14 -6.06
N GLU A 49 4.73 2.01 -4.75
CA GLU A 49 5.70 2.41 -3.71
C GLU A 49 6.97 1.51 -3.64
N GLY A 50 7.27 0.75 -4.70
CA GLY A 50 8.53 0.05 -4.92
C GLY A 50 9.38 0.80 -5.93
N ILE A 51 10.34 1.60 -5.44
CA ILE A 51 11.31 2.29 -6.30
C ILE A 51 11.92 1.29 -7.28
N LEU A 52 12.06 1.77 -8.50
CA LEU A 52 12.80 1.17 -9.60
C LEU A 52 13.99 0.34 -9.06
N PRO A 53 14.18 -0.93 -9.44
CA PRO A 53 15.08 -1.90 -8.79
C PRO A 53 16.57 -1.65 -9.08
N PHE A 54 16.97 -0.39 -9.19
CA PHE A 54 18.32 0.07 -9.37
C PHE A 54 18.94 0.36 -7.99
N ASP A 55 20.23 0.03 -7.83
CA ASP A 55 21.02 0.75 -6.83
C ASP A 55 21.13 2.23 -7.19
N ASP A 56 21.46 3.06 -6.20
CA ASP A 56 21.55 4.52 -6.32
C ASP A 56 22.44 4.97 -7.51
N SER A 57 23.52 4.24 -7.80
CA SER A 57 24.45 4.63 -8.86
C SER A 57 23.87 4.41 -10.25
N ASN A 58 23.23 3.27 -10.46
CA ASN A 58 22.56 2.93 -11.71
C ASN A 58 21.34 3.85 -11.92
N LEU A 59 20.58 4.14 -10.86
CA LEU A 59 19.43 5.03 -10.94
C LEU A 59 19.84 6.47 -11.30
N GLN A 60 20.93 6.96 -10.72
CA GLN A 60 21.49 8.27 -11.05
C GLN A 60 21.92 8.34 -12.53
N GLN A 61 22.60 7.31 -13.03
CA GLN A 61 23.01 7.24 -14.43
C GLN A 61 21.81 7.19 -15.38
N PHE A 62 20.79 6.41 -15.03
CA PHE A 62 19.54 6.34 -15.78
C PHE A 62 18.89 7.72 -15.92
N PHE A 63 18.69 8.45 -14.83
CA PHE A 63 18.11 9.79 -14.90
C PHE A 63 18.98 10.81 -15.65
N ASN A 64 20.31 10.71 -15.55
CA ASN A 64 21.22 11.56 -16.34
C ASN A 64 21.09 11.29 -17.85
N ASN A 65 20.97 10.03 -18.24
CA ASN A 65 20.76 9.64 -19.64
C ASN A 65 19.42 10.16 -20.17
N LEU A 66 18.35 10.03 -19.37
CA LEU A 66 17.04 10.59 -19.70
C LEU A 66 17.09 12.11 -19.84
N GLN A 67 17.85 12.80 -18.99
CA GLN A 67 17.97 14.26 -19.07
C GLN A 67 18.62 14.68 -20.39
N LYS A 68 19.70 13.99 -20.77
CA LYS A 68 20.36 14.24 -22.06
C LYS A 68 19.40 14.02 -23.23
N GLN A 69 18.71 12.87 -23.25
CA GLN A 69 17.78 12.52 -24.32
C GLN A 69 16.63 13.53 -24.44
N THR A 70 15.96 13.84 -23.32
CA THR A 70 14.83 14.78 -23.31
C THR A 70 15.26 16.19 -23.73
N THR A 71 16.46 16.62 -23.36
CA THR A 71 17.04 17.89 -23.81
C THR A 71 17.27 17.90 -25.33
N GLU A 72 17.85 16.84 -25.88
CA GLU A 72 18.10 16.70 -27.33
C GLU A 72 16.79 16.69 -28.13
N LEU A 73 15.72 16.10 -27.57
CA LEU A 73 14.40 16.02 -28.19
C LEU A 73 13.52 17.26 -27.95
N GLY A 74 13.96 18.21 -27.11
CA GLY A 74 13.15 19.37 -26.74
C GLY A 74 11.91 19.02 -25.92
N ILE A 75 11.96 17.93 -25.14
CA ILE A 75 10.89 17.48 -24.25
C ILE A 75 11.13 18.02 -22.84
N GLN A 76 10.10 18.64 -22.26
CA GLN A 76 10.05 18.91 -20.83
C GLN A 76 9.51 17.68 -20.08
N LEU A 77 10.37 16.98 -19.34
CA LEU A 77 10.01 15.84 -18.50
C LEU A 77 9.80 16.27 -17.05
N VAL A 78 8.68 15.85 -16.45
CA VAL A 78 8.44 15.90 -14.99
C VAL A 78 8.15 14.48 -14.49
N ILE A 79 8.40 14.24 -13.21
CA ILE A 79 8.18 12.95 -12.57
C ILE A 79 7.04 13.08 -11.56
N LEU A 80 6.07 12.18 -11.64
CA LEU A 80 5.00 12.06 -10.66
C LEU A 80 5.27 10.82 -9.80
N SER A 81 5.50 11.02 -8.50
CA SER A 81 6.01 9.95 -7.62
C SER A 81 5.19 9.78 -6.34
N SER A 82 4.81 8.54 -6.00
CA SER A 82 4.23 8.21 -4.69
C SER A 82 5.20 8.31 -3.52
N LEU A 83 6.50 8.41 -3.81
CA LEU A 83 7.55 8.55 -2.82
C LEU A 83 8.00 10.01 -2.68
N GLY A 84 7.48 10.89 -3.54
CA GLY A 84 7.78 12.31 -3.54
C GLY A 84 9.23 12.58 -3.90
N GLU A 85 9.83 13.60 -3.28
CA GLU A 85 11.24 13.99 -3.46
C GLU A 85 12.23 13.00 -2.82
N GLN A 86 11.74 11.91 -2.23
CA GLN A 86 12.53 11.00 -1.39
C GLN A 86 13.32 9.97 -2.18
N PHE A 87 13.88 10.35 -3.33
CA PHE A 87 14.99 9.60 -3.91
C PHE A 87 16.24 9.82 -3.04
N LYS A 88 16.25 9.18 -1.87
CA LYS A 88 17.33 9.27 -0.89
C LYS A 88 18.61 8.85 -1.61
N ASN A 89 19.63 9.69 -1.54
CA ASN A 89 20.98 9.48 -2.10
C ASN A 89 21.20 9.72 -3.60
N ILE A 90 20.19 10.14 -4.37
CA ILE A 90 20.38 10.54 -5.77
C ILE A 90 19.82 11.93 -6.07
N THR A 91 20.37 12.58 -7.09
CA THR A 91 19.88 13.84 -7.63
C THR A 91 19.07 13.57 -8.88
N VAL A 92 17.75 13.69 -8.79
CA VAL A 92 16.88 13.60 -9.97
C VAL A 92 16.88 14.95 -10.68
N PRO A 93 17.27 15.03 -11.96
CA PRO A 93 17.42 16.29 -12.69
C PRO A 93 16.09 16.84 -13.25
N PHE A 94 14.96 16.40 -12.70
CA PHE A 94 13.61 16.73 -13.15
C PHE A 94 12.79 17.28 -11.98
N GLU A 95 11.77 18.07 -12.30
CA GLU A 95 10.75 18.43 -11.31
C GLU A 95 10.00 17.16 -10.87
N ILE A 96 9.88 16.97 -9.56
CA ILE A 96 9.14 15.85 -8.97
C ILE A 96 7.90 16.38 -8.27
N HIS A 97 6.73 15.84 -8.64
CA HIS A 97 5.49 16.07 -7.92
C HIS A 97 5.18 14.86 -7.06
N TYR A 98 4.98 15.10 -5.75
CA TYR A 98 4.49 14.07 -4.85
C TYR A 98 3.03 13.75 -5.14
N PHE A 99 2.72 12.46 -5.26
CA PHE A 99 1.37 11.97 -5.54
C PHE A 99 1.14 10.63 -4.86
N PRO A 100 0.57 10.61 -3.64
CA PRO A 100 0.33 9.37 -2.91
C PRO A 100 -0.75 8.56 -3.62
N TYR A 101 -0.33 7.72 -4.56
CA TYR A 101 -1.25 7.01 -5.45
C TYR A 101 -2.10 6.00 -4.69
N HIS A 102 -1.54 5.38 -3.65
CA HIS A 102 -2.29 4.51 -2.75
C HIS A 102 -3.48 5.21 -2.08
N ALA A 103 -3.35 6.50 -1.76
CA ALA A 103 -4.48 7.28 -1.28
C ALA A 103 -5.53 7.47 -2.39
N ARG A 104 -5.12 7.81 -3.62
CA ARG A 104 -6.02 8.06 -4.75
C ARG A 104 -6.81 6.84 -5.17
N PHE A 105 -6.15 5.71 -5.42
CA PHE A 105 -6.88 4.52 -5.90
C PHE A 105 -7.82 3.98 -4.82
N VAL A 106 -7.46 4.09 -3.53
CA VAL A 106 -8.37 3.77 -2.42
C VAL A 106 -9.55 4.72 -2.43
N TYR A 107 -9.37 6.02 -2.62
CA TYR A 107 -10.50 6.96 -2.74
C TYR A 107 -11.44 6.52 -3.86
N ASN A 108 -10.89 6.15 -5.01
CA ASN A 108 -11.68 5.68 -6.14
C ASN A 108 -12.46 4.40 -5.86
N CYS A 109 -11.90 3.49 -5.05
CA CYS A 109 -12.62 2.31 -4.58
C CYS A 109 -13.88 2.62 -3.77
N TYR A 110 -13.95 3.78 -3.09
CA TYR A 110 -15.04 4.14 -2.17
C TYR A 110 -15.81 5.41 -2.57
N LYS A 111 -15.41 6.18 -3.59
CA LYS A 111 -16.04 7.47 -3.93
C LYS A 111 -17.54 7.39 -4.28
N LYS A 112 -18.03 6.17 -4.56
CA LYS A 112 -19.45 5.87 -4.82
C LYS A 112 -20.13 5.10 -3.68
N SER A 113 -19.41 4.82 -2.60
CA SER A 113 -19.90 4.07 -1.44
C SER A 113 -20.45 5.01 -0.37
N GLU A 114 -21.44 4.54 0.38
CA GLU A 114 -21.81 5.16 1.64
C GLU A 114 -20.74 4.81 2.69
N LEU A 115 -20.06 5.83 3.21
CA LEU A 115 -18.99 5.68 4.17
C LEU A 115 -19.55 5.75 5.60
N PRO A 116 -19.15 4.84 6.50
CA PRO A 116 -19.64 4.83 7.87
C PRO A 116 -19.14 6.06 8.63
N LEU A 117 -19.90 6.44 9.66
CA LEU A 117 -19.42 7.28 10.75
C LEU A 117 -18.82 6.38 11.82
N TYR A 118 -17.89 6.94 12.58
CA TYR A 118 -17.30 6.22 13.71
C TYR A 118 -18.32 5.95 14.81
N ASP A 119 -18.29 4.72 15.34
CA ASP A 119 -19.07 4.30 16.49
C ASP A 119 -18.25 3.35 17.39
N ASN A 120 -18.62 3.29 18.68
CA ASN A 120 -17.99 2.38 19.63
C ASN A 120 -18.69 1.02 19.56
N LYS A 121 -18.11 0.08 18.80
CA LYS A 121 -18.57 -1.32 18.73
C LYS A 121 -17.81 -2.20 19.73
N ASP A 122 -18.25 -3.44 19.88
CA ASP A 122 -17.64 -4.39 20.83
C ASP A 122 -16.55 -5.27 20.22
N LYS A 123 -16.25 -5.08 18.93
CA LYS A 123 -15.29 -5.89 18.15
C LYS A 123 -14.16 -5.05 17.57
N PHE A 124 -12.96 -5.62 17.46
CA PHE A 124 -11.87 -5.04 16.66
C PHE A 124 -11.73 -5.73 15.31
N LEU A 125 -11.16 -5.05 14.33
CA LEU A 125 -10.87 -5.58 13.00
C LEU A 125 -9.39 -5.95 12.88
N PHE A 126 -9.05 -7.14 12.38
CA PHE A 126 -7.67 -7.56 12.14
C PHE A 126 -7.51 -8.28 10.80
N LEU A 127 -7.08 -7.54 9.78
CA LEU A 127 -6.92 -8.03 8.42
C LEU A 127 -5.49 -8.57 8.19
N GLY A 128 -5.16 -9.68 8.86
CA GLY A 128 -3.81 -10.26 8.83
C GLY A 128 -3.42 -10.86 7.48
N GLY A 129 -4.36 -11.46 6.75
CA GLY A 129 -4.09 -12.04 5.44
C GLY A 129 -3.01 -13.14 5.49
N ALA A 130 -1.96 -13.02 4.66
CA ALA A 130 -0.91 -14.04 4.53
C ALA A 130 -0.09 -14.22 5.81
N ALA A 131 0.02 -15.44 6.31
CA ALA A 131 0.52 -15.74 7.66
C ALA A 131 1.95 -15.26 7.98
N THR A 132 2.85 -15.17 7.00
CA THR A 132 4.30 -15.11 7.18
C THR A 132 4.89 -13.78 7.64
N ARG A 133 4.35 -13.21 8.73
CA ARG A 133 4.95 -12.09 9.49
C ARG A 133 4.58 -12.14 10.96
N SER A 134 5.44 -11.62 11.82
CA SER A 134 5.23 -11.63 13.28
C SER A 134 3.99 -10.82 13.68
N ASN A 135 3.83 -9.63 13.10
CA ASN A 135 2.62 -8.80 13.24
C ASN A 135 1.35 -9.38 12.57
N ARG A 136 1.43 -10.58 11.99
CA ARG A 136 0.30 -11.34 11.43
C ARG A 136 0.04 -12.60 12.25
N ILE A 137 0.71 -13.72 11.96
CA ILE A 137 0.49 -14.98 12.68
C ILE A 137 0.90 -14.90 14.15
N GLY A 138 2.00 -14.20 14.46
CA GLY A 138 2.45 -14.00 15.83
C GLY A 138 1.39 -13.24 16.65
N LEU A 139 0.92 -12.12 16.11
CA LEU A 139 -0.12 -11.31 16.76
C LEU A 139 -1.46 -12.04 16.86
N LEU A 140 -1.89 -12.74 15.80
CA LEU A 140 -3.12 -13.56 15.82
C LEU A 140 -3.06 -14.63 16.90
N SER A 141 -1.89 -15.27 17.06
CA SER A 141 -1.70 -16.31 18.07
C SER A 141 -1.79 -15.76 19.49
N LYS A 142 -1.34 -14.53 19.74
CA LYS A 142 -1.49 -13.88 21.04
C LYS A 142 -2.94 -13.46 21.32
N PHE A 143 -3.68 -12.98 20.31
CA PHE A 143 -5.13 -12.74 20.45
C PHE A 143 -5.90 -14.03 20.74
N TYR A 144 -5.52 -15.13 20.08
CA TYR A 144 -6.08 -16.47 20.34
C TYR A 144 -5.79 -16.93 21.77
N ASP A 145 -4.55 -16.82 22.24
CA ASP A 145 -4.14 -17.18 23.60
C ASP A 145 -4.87 -16.33 24.67
N ALA A 146 -5.12 -15.05 24.36
CA ALA A 146 -5.87 -14.13 25.21
C ALA A 146 -7.40 -14.34 25.16
N GLY A 147 -7.90 -15.24 24.31
CA GLY A 147 -9.33 -15.53 24.17
C GLY A 147 -10.13 -14.38 23.57
N MET A 148 -9.52 -13.55 22.71
CA MET A 148 -10.12 -12.31 22.20
C MET A 148 -10.82 -12.44 20.84
N LEU A 149 -10.77 -13.62 20.21
CA LEU A 149 -11.30 -13.80 18.86
C LEU A 149 -12.84 -13.73 18.79
N ASP A 150 -13.55 -13.94 19.89
CA ASP A 150 -15.00 -13.71 19.98
C ASP A 150 -15.39 -12.23 19.81
N ARG A 151 -14.45 -11.34 20.12
CA ARG A 151 -14.54 -9.88 19.94
C ARG A 151 -13.71 -9.40 18.73
N ALA A 152 -13.48 -10.26 17.73
CA ALA A 152 -12.71 -9.92 16.54
C ALA A 152 -13.47 -10.20 15.24
N GLU A 153 -13.30 -9.31 14.27
CA GLU A 153 -13.47 -9.59 12.85
C GLU A 153 -12.07 -9.73 12.24
N TRP A 154 -11.73 -10.86 11.61
CA TRP A 154 -10.38 -11.07 11.09
C TRP A 154 -10.34 -11.86 9.79
N SER A 155 -9.22 -11.72 9.08
CA SER A 155 -8.85 -12.62 7.98
C SER A 155 -7.46 -13.21 8.21
N PHE A 156 -7.32 -14.49 7.87
CA PHE A 156 -6.06 -15.22 7.99
C PHE A 156 -6.00 -16.37 7.00
N PHE A 157 -4.92 -16.40 6.21
CA PHE A 157 -4.62 -17.49 5.29
C PHE A 157 -3.71 -18.50 5.96
N LYS A 158 -4.19 -19.73 6.09
CA LYS A 158 -3.35 -20.85 6.51
C LYS A 158 -2.13 -20.95 5.58
N PRO A 159 -0.90 -21.04 6.11
CA PRO A 159 0.27 -21.22 5.27
C PRO A 159 0.19 -22.56 4.54
N THR A 160 0.34 -22.53 3.21
CA THR A 160 0.28 -23.72 2.35
C THR A 160 1.62 -24.06 1.70
N TYR A 161 2.48 -23.06 1.49
CA TYR A 161 3.80 -23.25 0.90
C TYR A 161 4.81 -23.77 1.93
N ALA A 162 5.73 -24.65 1.52
CA ALA A 162 6.61 -25.36 2.45
C ALA A 162 7.49 -24.41 3.28
N GLU A 163 8.01 -23.34 2.68
CA GLU A 163 8.82 -22.33 3.37
C GLU A 163 7.98 -21.53 4.36
N ASP A 164 6.77 -21.12 3.97
CA ASP A 164 5.83 -20.40 4.82
C ASP A 164 5.39 -21.24 6.01
N VAL A 165 5.08 -22.51 5.78
CA VAL A 165 4.73 -23.48 6.82
C VAL A 165 5.88 -23.64 7.80
N LYS A 166 7.11 -23.80 7.29
CA LYS A 166 8.30 -23.93 8.12
C LYS A 166 8.53 -22.67 8.95
N TRP A 167 8.49 -21.49 8.32
CA TRP A 167 8.68 -20.21 9.01
C TRP A 167 7.62 -20.00 10.10
N CYS A 168 6.34 -20.22 9.79
CA CYS A 168 5.24 -20.08 10.75
C CYS A 168 5.38 -21.05 11.93
N ARG A 169 5.77 -22.30 11.66
CA ARG A 169 5.97 -23.31 12.71
C ARG A 169 7.14 -22.93 13.62
N ASP A 170 8.26 -22.51 13.04
CA ASP A 170 9.46 -22.06 13.77
C ASP A 170 9.15 -20.82 14.62
N HIS A 171 8.38 -19.87 14.07
CA HIS A 171 7.97 -18.65 14.77
C HIS A 171 7.05 -18.95 15.97
N LEU A 172 6.15 -19.94 15.84
CA LEU A 172 5.26 -20.40 16.90
C LEU A 172 5.78 -21.64 17.66
N LYS A 173 7.10 -21.78 17.80
CA LYS A 173 7.73 -22.93 18.51
C LYS A 173 7.30 -23.12 19.97
N ARG A 174 6.66 -22.10 20.57
CA ARG A 174 6.09 -22.19 21.93
C ARG A 174 4.91 -23.17 22.01
N TYR A 175 4.19 -23.37 20.91
CA TYR A 175 3.15 -24.38 20.83
C TYR A 175 3.77 -25.75 20.55
N SER A 176 3.22 -26.80 21.16
CA SER A 176 3.38 -28.17 20.68
C SER A 176 2.75 -28.34 19.29
N ASP A 177 3.08 -29.40 18.57
CA ASP A 177 2.52 -29.64 17.23
C ASP A 177 1.00 -29.81 17.24
N LYS A 178 0.46 -30.36 18.34
CA LYS A 178 -0.99 -30.49 18.55
C LYS A 178 -1.65 -29.12 18.76
N GLU A 179 -1.03 -28.25 19.56
CA GLU A 179 -1.53 -26.89 19.80
C GLU A 179 -1.44 -26.03 18.55
N TYR A 180 -0.32 -26.11 17.82
CA TYR A 180 -0.13 -25.39 16.56
C TYR A 180 -1.18 -25.80 15.53
N SER A 181 -1.38 -27.11 15.32
CA SER A 181 -2.40 -27.62 14.39
C SER A 181 -3.80 -27.12 14.78
N LYS A 182 -4.14 -27.22 16.08
CA LYS A 182 -5.42 -26.72 16.58
C LYS A 182 -5.59 -25.21 16.34
N PHE A 183 -4.56 -24.41 16.63
CA PHE A 183 -4.58 -22.97 16.42
C PHE A 183 -4.84 -22.65 14.95
N ILE A 184 -4.01 -23.17 14.04
CA ILE A 184 -4.11 -22.93 12.60
C ILE A 184 -5.51 -23.28 12.06
N ASP A 185 -6.03 -24.44 12.43
CA ASP A 185 -7.35 -24.90 11.97
C ASP A 185 -8.50 -24.06 12.57
N THR A 186 -8.29 -23.45 13.73
CA THR A 186 -9.31 -22.60 14.38
C THR A 186 -9.35 -21.19 13.79
N VAL A 187 -8.20 -20.64 13.40
CA VAL A 187 -8.08 -19.22 13.05
C VAL A 187 -8.17 -18.93 11.55
N GLU A 188 -8.15 -19.95 10.69
CA GLU A 188 -8.40 -19.74 9.25
C GLU A 188 -9.76 -19.08 9.03
N ARG A 189 -9.75 -17.89 8.40
CA ARG A 189 -10.96 -17.10 8.21
C ARG A 189 -10.81 -16.15 7.03
N SER A 190 -11.93 -15.93 6.33
CA SER A 190 -12.08 -14.88 5.32
C SER A 190 -13.20 -13.91 5.72
N ILE A 191 -13.15 -12.68 5.20
CA ILE A 191 -14.18 -11.65 5.39
C ILE A 191 -15.05 -11.46 4.13
N ASP A 192 -14.54 -11.81 2.94
CA ASP A 192 -15.30 -11.82 1.68
C ASP A 192 -14.72 -12.82 0.65
N ASP A 193 -15.32 -12.92 -0.53
CA ASP A 193 -14.91 -13.83 -1.62
C ASP A 193 -13.64 -13.37 -2.35
N ARG A 194 -13.32 -12.07 -2.33
CA ARG A 194 -12.12 -11.51 -2.98
C ARG A 194 -10.84 -11.96 -2.29
N TYR A 195 -10.92 -12.35 -1.01
CA TYR A 195 -9.81 -12.94 -0.27
C TYR A 195 -9.34 -14.29 -0.83
N ASP A 196 -10.19 -15.07 -1.50
CA ASP A 196 -9.76 -16.34 -2.09
C ASP A 196 -8.94 -16.13 -3.38
N GLU A 197 -9.19 -15.05 -4.13
CA GLU A 197 -8.37 -14.65 -5.28
C GLU A 197 -6.95 -14.25 -4.86
N VAL A 198 -6.80 -13.63 -3.69
CA VAL A 198 -5.48 -13.25 -3.12
C VAL A 198 -4.63 -14.48 -2.78
N LYS A 199 -5.25 -15.60 -2.37
CA LYS A 199 -4.53 -16.84 -2.09
C LYS A 199 -3.82 -17.39 -3.33
N LEU A 200 -4.43 -17.23 -4.51
CA LEU A 200 -3.80 -17.59 -5.79
C LEU A 200 -2.58 -16.70 -6.07
N LEU A 201 -2.72 -15.39 -5.84
CA LEU A 201 -1.62 -14.42 -6.02
C LEU A 201 -0.40 -14.73 -5.14
N ILE A 202 -0.60 -15.11 -3.88
CA ILE A 202 0.50 -15.48 -2.97
C ILE A 202 1.22 -16.74 -3.46
N LYS A 203 0.47 -17.69 -4.02
CA LYS A 203 1.03 -18.92 -4.57
C LYS A 203 1.86 -18.64 -5.83
N ASP A 204 1.30 -17.87 -6.77
CA ASP A 204 1.92 -17.60 -8.06
C ASP A 204 3.12 -16.64 -7.95
N ALA A 205 3.06 -15.63 -7.07
CA ALA A 205 4.19 -14.73 -6.81
C ALA A 205 5.41 -15.43 -6.17
N GLN A 206 5.20 -16.60 -5.55
CA GLN A 206 6.26 -17.41 -4.95
C GLN A 206 6.78 -18.50 -5.91
N GLU A 207 5.93 -18.99 -6.83
CA GLU A 207 6.27 -20.06 -7.79
C GLU A 207 6.81 -19.53 -9.13
N THR A 208 6.42 -18.32 -9.53
CA THR A 208 6.72 -17.72 -10.85
C THR A 208 6.86 -16.20 -10.70
N TYR A 209 8.09 -15.71 -10.66
CA TYR A 209 8.31 -14.33 -11.10
C TYR A 209 7.90 -14.26 -12.57
N GLY A 210 6.87 -13.50 -12.95
CA GLY A 210 6.66 -13.12 -14.36
C GLY A 210 5.62 -13.87 -15.19
N ASP A 211 4.53 -14.38 -14.60
CA ASP A 211 3.29 -14.68 -15.34
C ASP A 211 2.07 -14.11 -14.58
N TRP A 212 1.80 -12.82 -14.75
CA TRP A 212 0.73 -12.07 -14.09
C TRP A 212 -0.62 -12.19 -14.82
N HIS A 213 -0.65 -12.83 -15.99
CA HIS A 213 -1.76 -12.79 -16.95
C HIS A 213 -3.14 -13.14 -16.38
N ASP A 214 -3.22 -14.11 -15.46
CA ASP A 214 -4.50 -14.49 -14.84
C ASP A 214 -4.89 -13.58 -13.66
N ILE A 215 -3.90 -13.06 -12.94
CA ILE A 215 -4.09 -12.32 -11.68
C ILE A 215 -4.60 -10.91 -11.93
N VAL A 216 -4.09 -10.22 -12.95
CA VAL A 216 -4.50 -8.83 -13.29
C VAL A 216 -5.99 -8.73 -13.61
N ASN A 217 -6.59 -9.84 -14.03
CA ASN A 217 -8.00 -9.90 -14.40
C ASN A 217 -8.95 -10.17 -13.23
N THR A 218 -8.42 -10.53 -12.06
CA THR A 218 -9.20 -10.83 -10.84
C THR A 218 -9.93 -9.60 -10.29
N LYS A 219 -11.02 -9.81 -9.54
CA LYS A 219 -11.75 -8.72 -8.89
C LYS A 219 -10.88 -8.02 -7.85
N PHE A 220 -10.04 -8.78 -7.16
CA PHE A 220 -9.10 -8.25 -6.19
C PHE A 220 -8.11 -7.29 -6.84
N TYR A 221 -7.41 -7.69 -7.91
CA TYR A 221 -6.36 -6.86 -8.51
C TYR A 221 -6.90 -5.57 -9.14
N LYS A 222 -8.14 -5.61 -9.63
CA LYS A 222 -8.85 -4.43 -10.15
C LYS A 222 -9.28 -3.44 -9.05
N ARG A 223 -9.42 -3.91 -7.80
CA ARG A 223 -9.90 -3.10 -6.65
C ARG A 223 -9.28 -3.53 -5.30
N PRO A 224 -7.95 -3.53 -5.15
CA PRO A 224 -7.27 -4.12 -3.99
C PRO A 224 -7.50 -3.33 -2.69
N GLY A 225 -7.88 -2.05 -2.81
CA GLY A 225 -8.17 -1.17 -1.68
C GLY A 225 -9.59 -1.31 -1.14
N TYR A 226 -10.49 -1.94 -1.89
CA TYR A 226 -11.90 -2.04 -1.53
C TYR A 226 -12.14 -3.18 -0.55
N LEU A 227 -12.81 -2.88 0.57
CA LEU A 227 -13.49 -3.82 1.43
C LEU A 227 -14.89 -3.24 1.67
N THR A 228 -15.89 -4.09 1.93
CA THR A 228 -17.22 -3.54 2.22
C THR A 228 -17.14 -2.59 3.43
N PRO A 229 -17.68 -1.35 3.33
CA PRO A 229 -17.66 -0.40 4.44
C PRO A 229 -18.31 -0.96 5.72
N LYS A 230 -19.20 -1.94 5.57
CA LYS A 230 -19.89 -2.64 6.66
C LYS A 230 -18.94 -3.24 7.70
N VAL A 231 -17.78 -3.75 7.28
CA VAL A 231 -16.80 -4.35 8.20
C VAL A 231 -16.22 -3.31 9.16
N PHE A 232 -16.03 -2.08 8.68
CA PHE A 232 -15.59 -0.96 9.52
C PHE A 232 -16.74 -0.44 10.39
N GLU A 233 -17.97 -0.42 9.87
CA GLU A 233 -19.17 -0.06 10.65
C GLU A 233 -19.43 -1.03 11.81
N ASP A 234 -19.17 -2.33 11.62
CA ASP A 234 -19.42 -3.39 12.61
C ASP A 234 -18.27 -3.58 13.62
N THR A 235 -17.19 -2.81 13.48
CA THR A 235 -16.02 -2.89 14.36
C THR A 235 -15.64 -1.52 14.91
N HIS A 236 -14.96 -1.51 16.05
CA HIS A 236 -14.63 -0.31 16.81
C HIS A 236 -13.35 0.36 16.32
N PHE A 237 -12.33 -0.45 16.05
CA PHE A 237 -11.02 -0.01 15.60
C PHE A 237 -10.31 -1.14 14.86
N SER A 238 -9.29 -0.79 14.09
CA SER A 238 -8.48 -1.72 13.31
C SER A 238 -7.14 -1.99 13.98
N ILE A 239 -6.69 -3.24 13.95
CA ILE A 239 -5.30 -3.62 14.11
C ILE A 239 -4.65 -3.55 12.73
N LEU A 240 -3.89 -2.48 12.51
CA LEU A 240 -3.35 -2.14 11.21
C LEU A 240 -1.99 -2.83 11.01
N SER A 241 -2.02 -4.03 10.41
CA SER A 241 -0.81 -4.78 10.07
C SER A 241 -0.18 -4.25 8.78
N GLU A 242 0.88 -3.47 8.92
CA GLU A 242 1.69 -2.98 7.81
C GLU A 242 3.00 -3.75 7.66
N GLY A 243 3.61 -3.62 6.48
CA GLY A 243 4.79 -4.37 6.07
C GLY A 243 5.99 -3.49 5.74
N PRO A 244 7.22 -4.02 5.83
CA PRO A 244 8.37 -3.38 5.21
C PRO A 244 8.16 -3.25 3.70
N ASN A 245 8.87 -2.31 3.08
CA ASN A 245 9.04 -2.30 1.63
C ASN A 245 9.80 -3.58 1.24
N PHE A 246 9.35 -4.26 0.18
CA PHE A 246 10.03 -5.46 -0.29
C PHE A 246 11.34 -5.15 -1.04
N TRP A 247 11.48 -3.91 -1.54
CA TRP A 247 12.52 -3.53 -2.49
C TRP A 247 13.53 -2.53 -1.93
N SER A 248 13.28 -1.99 -0.73
CA SER A 248 14.18 -1.01 -0.12
C SER A 248 14.07 -1.03 1.41
N ASP A 249 15.06 -0.41 2.06
CA ASP A 249 14.98 -0.08 3.49
C ASP A 249 14.23 1.24 3.73
N ASP A 250 13.44 1.72 2.76
CA ASP A 250 12.58 2.89 2.95
C ASP A 250 11.22 2.49 3.53
N TYR A 251 10.85 3.17 4.59
CA TYR A 251 9.64 2.96 5.38
C TYR A 251 8.76 4.21 5.42
N ASP A 252 9.08 5.26 4.65
CA ASP A 252 8.30 6.48 4.56
C ASP A 252 7.13 6.34 3.56
N PHE A 253 6.40 5.22 3.68
CA PHE A 253 5.24 4.90 2.84
C PHE A 253 4.18 4.15 3.64
N VAL A 254 2.93 4.18 3.15
CA VAL A 254 1.85 3.37 3.72
C VAL A 254 0.93 2.84 2.64
N THR A 255 0.44 1.63 2.84
CA THR A 255 -0.27 0.90 1.80
C THR A 255 -1.77 1.18 1.81
N GLU A 256 -2.50 0.45 0.97
CA GLU A 256 -3.96 0.51 0.87
C GLU A 256 -4.64 0.22 2.21
N LYS A 257 -3.96 -0.47 3.13
CA LYS A 257 -4.44 -0.84 4.47
C LYS A 257 -4.63 0.40 5.33
N THR A 258 -3.65 1.28 5.34
CA THR A 258 -3.71 2.52 6.10
C THR A 258 -4.78 3.44 5.51
N TRP A 259 -4.74 3.66 4.19
CA TRP A 259 -5.68 4.55 3.51
C TRP A 259 -7.14 4.08 3.60
N ARG A 260 -7.42 2.77 3.46
CA ARG A 260 -8.79 2.25 3.59
C ARG A 260 -9.32 2.40 5.02
N THR A 261 -8.45 2.34 6.02
CA THR A 261 -8.81 2.52 7.43
C THR A 261 -9.20 3.98 7.68
N ILE A 262 -8.42 4.92 7.14
CA ILE A 262 -8.67 6.36 7.27
C ILE A 262 -9.97 6.79 6.56
N ILE A 263 -10.17 6.41 5.29
CA ILE A 263 -11.36 6.82 4.53
C ILE A 263 -12.66 6.30 5.15
N ASN A 264 -12.62 5.12 5.77
CA ASN A 264 -13.75 4.52 6.50
C ASN A 264 -13.89 5.03 7.94
N ARG A 265 -13.23 6.13 8.31
CA ARG A 265 -13.33 6.74 9.65
C ARG A 265 -13.08 5.73 10.77
N HIS A 266 -12.07 4.89 10.60
CA HIS A 266 -11.78 3.84 11.56
C HIS A 266 -10.51 4.18 12.33
N PRO A 267 -10.54 4.28 13.67
CA PRO A 267 -9.31 4.41 14.45
C PRO A 267 -8.51 3.12 14.40
N PHE A 268 -7.22 3.18 14.74
CA PHE A 268 -6.36 2.01 14.65
C PHE A 268 -5.30 1.93 15.73
N ILE A 269 -4.87 0.70 16.01
CA ILE A 269 -3.63 0.37 16.69
C ILE A 269 -2.66 -0.16 15.63
N PHE A 270 -1.48 0.45 15.53
CA PHE A 270 -0.53 0.20 14.45
C PHE A 270 0.39 -0.98 14.74
N ALA A 271 0.44 -1.95 13.84
CA ALA A 271 1.30 -3.13 13.93
C ALA A 271 2.21 -3.18 12.70
N GLY A 272 3.34 -2.48 12.70
CA GLY A 272 4.28 -2.45 11.59
C GLY A 272 5.61 -1.78 11.96
N PRO A 273 6.55 -1.60 11.03
CA PRO A 273 7.79 -0.84 11.23
C PRO A 273 7.58 0.52 11.91
N THR A 274 8.47 0.86 12.86
CA THR A 274 8.35 2.11 13.66
C THR A 274 8.40 3.36 12.78
N GLU A 275 9.14 3.27 11.68
CA GLU A 275 9.38 4.31 10.71
C GLU A 275 8.08 4.67 9.98
N GLN A 276 7.28 3.69 9.57
CA GLN A 276 5.94 3.92 9.01
C GLN A 276 5.01 4.62 10.00
N PHE A 277 5.09 4.26 11.28
CA PHE A 277 4.34 4.96 12.34
C PHE A 277 4.74 6.44 12.45
N LYS A 278 6.04 6.74 12.37
CA LYS A 278 6.56 8.12 12.35
C LYS A 278 6.14 8.84 11.07
N TYR A 279 6.10 8.17 9.93
CA TYR A 279 5.66 8.72 8.66
C TYR A 279 4.18 9.11 8.67
N ILE A 280 3.28 8.25 9.18
CA ILE A 280 1.87 8.61 9.35
C ILE A 280 1.71 9.91 10.17
N LYS A 281 2.52 10.05 11.23
CA LYS A 281 2.54 11.27 12.05
C LYS A 281 3.09 12.48 11.30
N SER A 282 4.13 12.32 10.48
CA SER A 282 4.73 13.43 9.73
C SER A 282 3.80 13.97 8.65
N LEU A 283 2.91 13.13 8.11
CA LEU A 283 1.79 13.52 7.26
C LEU A 283 0.67 14.27 8.01
N GLY A 284 0.76 14.36 9.34
CA GLY A 284 -0.18 15.10 10.17
C GLY A 284 -1.41 14.30 10.62
N PHE A 285 -1.45 12.98 10.40
CA PHE A 285 -2.53 12.11 10.87
C PHE A 285 -2.41 11.75 12.35
N LYS A 286 -3.55 11.50 12.99
CA LYS A 286 -3.68 10.96 14.33
C LYS A 286 -3.47 9.45 14.31
N THR A 287 -2.60 8.98 15.19
CA THR A 287 -2.24 7.56 15.35
C THR A 287 -2.84 6.91 16.61
N PHE A 288 -3.73 7.64 17.30
CA PHE A 288 -4.59 7.19 18.40
C PHE A 288 -3.88 6.63 19.65
N GLU A 289 -2.55 6.70 19.71
CA GLU A 289 -1.77 6.21 20.84
C GLU A 289 -2.03 6.95 22.14
N ASP A 290 -2.51 8.20 22.06
CA ASP A 290 -2.89 8.98 23.23
C ASP A 290 -4.08 8.42 24.02
N TYR A 291 -4.85 7.52 23.38
CA TYR A 291 -5.97 6.81 23.99
C TYR A 291 -5.59 5.45 24.57
N LEU A 292 -4.30 5.08 24.51
CA LEU A 292 -3.81 3.76 24.91
C LEU A 292 -2.99 3.85 26.21
N PRO A 293 -3.00 2.80 27.06
CA PRO A 293 -2.19 2.77 28.27
C PRO A 293 -0.68 2.69 27.94
N ILE A 294 -0.30 1.91 26.93
CA ILE A 294 1.09 1.82 26.46
C ILE A 294 1.22 2.70 25.22
N LYS A 295 1.45 4.00 25.42
CA LYS A 295 1.46 5.02 24.35
C LYS A 295 2.60 4.85 23.35
N ASP A 296 3.75 4.36 23.82
CA ASP A 296 4.98 4.21 23.04
C ASP A 296 5.15 2.82 22.44
N TYR A 297 4.10 1.99 22.45
CA TYR A 297 4.11 0.61 21.96
C TYR A 297 4.74 0.47 20.56
N ALA A 298 4.45 1.41 19.65
CA ALA A 298 4.97 1.38 18.28
C ALA A 298 6.50 1.52 18.20
N TYR A 299 7.16 2.04 19.23
CA TYR A 299 8.61 2.24 19.31
C TYR A 299 9.36 1.08 19.99
N ILE A 300 8.65 0.08 20.51
CA ILE A 300 9.24 -1.11 21.12
C ILE A 300 10.01 -1.90 20.05
N GLN A 301 11.32 -2.06 20.23
CA GLN A 301 12.22 -2.71 19.25
C GLN A 301 12.10 -4.24 19.27
N ASP A 302 11.82 -4.81 20.44
CA ASP A 302 11.59 -6.25 20.57
C ASP A 302 10.20 -6.57 20.03
N GLU A 303 10.15 -7.29 18.91
CA GLU A 303 8.90 -7.58 18.22
C GLU A 303 7.89 -8.29 19.12
N ASP A 304 8.31 -9.31 19.89
CA ASP A 304 7.39 -10.08 20.72
C ASP A 304 6.76 -9.22 21.82
N LYS A 305 7.57 -8.36 22.46
CA LYS A 305 7.07 -7.37 23.45
C LYS A 305 6.17 -6.32 22.83
N ARG A 306 6.47 -5.89 21.59
CA ARG A 306 5.61 -4.96 20.86
C ARG A 306 4.25 -5.58 20.61
N LEU A 307 4.21 -6.85 20.19
CA LEU A 307 2.96 -7.56 19.99
C LEU A 307 2.19 -7.73 21.31
N ASP A 308 2.87 -8.01 22.44
CA ASP A 308 2.23 -8.05 23.76
C ASP A 308 1.58 -6.70 24.13
N ALA A 309 2.29 -5.59 23.90
CA ALA A 309 1.76 -4.26 24.14
C ALA A 309 0.55 -3.93 23.25
N ILE A 310 0.56 -4.39 21.98
CA ILE A 310 -0.59 -4.27 21.08
C ILE A 310 -1.79 -5.04 21.62
N VAL A 311 -1.60 -6.27 22.12
CA VAL A 311 -2.68 -7.06 22.71
C VAL A 311 -3.27 -6.39 23.95
N GLU A 312 -2.42 -5.85 24.83
CA GLU A 312 -2.86 -5.12 26.01
C GLU A 312 -3.64 -3.85 25.64
N ASN A 313 -3.11 -3.05 24.72
CA ASN A 313 -3.79 -1.85 24.21
C ASN A 313 -5.12 -2.19 23.52
N THR A 314 -5.18 -3.31 22.78
CA THR A 314 -6.41 -3.79 22.13
C THR A 314 -7.47 -4.12 23.17
N LYS A 315 -7.10 -4.89 24.20
CA LYS A 315 -8.01 -5.23 25.30
C LYS A 315 -8.50 -3.98 26.03
N TYR A 316 -7.59 -3.05 26.32
CA TYR A 316 -7.96 -1.78 26.95
C TYR A 316 -8.99 -1.02 26.12
N LEU A 317 -8.74 -0.83 24.82
CA LEU A 317 -9.60 -0.02 23.95
C LEU A 317 -10.98 -0.67 23.74
N LEU A 318 -11.04 -2.00 23.69
CA LEU A 318 -12.31 -2.76 23.70
C LEU A 318 -13.15 -2.53 24.97
N ASP A 319 -12.51 -2.26 26.10
CA ASP A 319 -13.19 -2.12 27.41
C ASP A 319 -13.40 -0.64 27.81
N ASN A 320 -12.73 0.29 27.12
CA ASN A 320 -12.70 1.71 27.48
C ASN A 320 -13.00 2.61 26.27
N HIS A 321 -14.25 3.05 26.16
CA HIS A 321 -14.66 3.95 25.09
C HIS A 321 -14.26 5.39 25.39
N ASN A 322 -13.62 6.05 24.42
CA ASN A 322 -13.25 7.47 24.53
C ASN A 322 -13.94 8.31 23.45
N LYS A 323 -14.81 9.23 23.89
CA LYS A 323 -15.59 10.10 22.98
C LYS A 323 -14.72 11.01 22.11
N ASN A 324 -13.48 11.30 22.52
CA ASN A 324 -12.57 12.15 21.75
C ASN A 324 -12.03 11.46 20.49
N ILE A 325 -12.06 10.11 20.42
CA ILE A 325 -11.63 9.37 19.24
C ILE A 325 -12.42 9.81 18.01
N ALA A 326 -13.73 10.06 18.15
CA ALA A 326 -14.58 10.52 17.06
C ALA A 326 -14.06 11.80 16.40
N ALA A 327 -13.55 12.75 17.19
CA ALA A 327 -13.01 14.01 16.68
C ALA A 327 -11.70 13.80 15.91
N ASP A 328 -10.81 12.95 16.41
CA ASP A 328 -9.53 12.63 15.76
C ASP A 328 -9.73 11.81 14.48
N VAL A 329 -10.73 10.92 14.46
CA VAL A 329 -11.15 10.20 13.26
C VAL A 329 -11.65 11.16 12.18
N GLU A 330 -12.55 12.10 12.52
CA GLU A 330 -13.04 13.10 11.57
C GLU A 330 -11.93 14.04 11.10
N TYR A 331 -10.98 14.37 11.97
CA TYR A 331 -9.78 15.11 11.59
C TYR A 331 -8.99 14.33 10.53
N ASN A 332 -8.72 13.03 10.75
CA ASN A 332 -8.01 12.19 9.78
C ASN A 332 -8.75 12.11 8.45
N TYR A 333 -10.08 11.92 8.46
CA TYR A 333 -10.88 11.91 7.23
C TYR A 333 -10.74 13.22 6.44
N LYS A 334 -10.80 14.37 7.11
CA LYS A 334 -10.62 15.68 6.45
C LYS A 334 -9.21 15.86 5.88
N GLN A 335 -8.18 15.43 6.61
CA GLN A 335 -6.80 15.45 6.08
C GLN A 335 -6.68 14.59 4.82
N TYR A 336 -7.29 13.40 4.82
CA TYR A 336 -7.33 12.55 3.64
C TYR A 336 -8.05 13.21 2.46
N MET A 337 -9.21 13.84 2.69
CA MET A 337 -9.91 14.57 1.63
C MET A 337 -9.09 15.75 1.08
N ASN A 338 -8.31 16.45 1.92
CA ASN A 338 -7.39 17.50 1.44
C ASN A 338 -6.30 16.96 0.50
N ILE A 339 -5.82 15.73 0.73
CA ILE A 339 -4.90 15.04 -0.19
C ILE A 339 -5.59 14.83 -1.54
N ILE A 340 -6.82 14.31 -1.53
CA ILE A 340 -7.62 14.08 -2.74
C ILE A 340 -7.85 15.41 -3.48
N GLU A 341 -8.26 16.48 -2.81
CA GLU A 341 -8.44 17.78 -3.45
C GLU A 341 -7.14 18.34 -4.07
N THR A 342 -5.99 18.09 -3.43
CA THR A 342 -4.68 18.50 -3.96
C THR A 342 -4.32 17.75 -5.24
N GLN A 343 -4.60 16.45 -5.25
CA GLN A 343 -4.44 15.61 -6.43
C GLN A 343 -5.42 15.99 -7.56
N ASP A 344 -6.65 16.41 -7.25
CA ASP A 344 -7.59 16.91 -8.27
C ASP A 344 -7.06 18.19 -8.93
N ARG A 345 -6.51 19.12 -8.14
CA ARG A 345 -5.83 20.32 -8.67
C ARG A 345 -4.60 19.98 -9.51
N LEU A 346 -3.85 18.94 -9.13
CA LEU A 346 -2.75 18.46 -9.95
C LEU A 346 -3.25 17.98 -11.31
N PHE A 347 -4.35 17.23 -11.37
CA PHE A 347 -4.90 16.78 -12.65
C PHE A 347 -5.28 17.96 -13.56
N ASP A 348 -5.87 19.02 -12.99
CA ASP A 348 -6.17 20.24 -13.73
C ASP A 348 -4.89 20.94 -14.23
N ASN A 349 -3.80 20.91 -13.45
CA ASN A 349 -2.51 21.44 -13.89
C ASN A 349 -1.89 20.62 -15.02
N LEU A 350 -1.93 19.28 -14.94
CA LEU A 350 -1.43 18.40 -16.00
C LEU A 350 -2.18 18.64 -17.32
N GLU A 351 -3.51 18.82 -17.25
CA GLU A 351 -4.32 19.11 -18.44
C GLU A 351 -4.03 20.52 -18.98
N ASN A 352 -4.11 21.56 -18.14
CA ASN A 352 -4.09 22.95 -18.62
C ASN A 352 -2.66 23.48 -18.90
N ILE A 353 -1.66 23.03 -18.14
CA ILE A 353 -0.28 23.55 -18.23
C ILE A 353 0.58 22.67 -19.13
N MET A 354 0.46 21.34 -18.97
CA MET A 354 1.26 20.36 -19.72
C MET A 354 0.55 19.85 -20.98
N ALA A 355 -0.72 20.20 -21.19
CA ALA A 355 -1.52 19.76 -22.33
C ALA A 355 -1.62 18.22 -22.43
N VAL A 356 -1.67 17.54 -21.27
CA VAL A 356 -1.94 16.10 -21.20
C VAL A 356 -3.45 15.87 -21.36
N PRO A 357 -3.91 14.98 -22.25
CA PRO A 357 -5.33 14.69 -22.39
C PRO A 357 -5.97 14.17 -21.09
N ARG A 358 -7.15 14.68 -20.71
CA ARG A 358 -7.87 14.19 -19.51
C ARG A 358 -8.14 12.69 -19.52
N SER A 359 -8.38 12.10 -20.69
CA SER A 359 -8.56 10.65 -20.81
C SER A 359 -7.33 9.86 -20.35
N GLU A 360 -6.14 10.40 -20.60
CA GLU A 360 -4.87 9.78 -20.24
C GLU A 360 -4.56 9.97 -18.75
N ILE A 361 -4.86 11.16 -18.22
CA ILE A 361 -4.83 11.42 -16.76
C ILE A 361 -5.73 10.44 -16.03
N ASN A 362 -6.99 10.27 -16.49
CA ASN A 362 -7.93 9.37 -15.84
C ASN A 362 -7.49 7.91 -15.92
N TYR A 363 -6.92 7.49 -17.06
CA TYR A 363 -6.43 6.12 -17.24
C TYR A 363 -5.33 5.78 -16.23
N TYR A 364 -4.34 6.67 -16.07
CA TYR A 364 -3.19 6.41 -15.20
C TYR A 364 -3.42 6.72 -13.72
N LEU A 365 -4.24 7.74 -13.41
CA LEU A 365 -4.29 8.35 -12.09
C LEU A 365 -5.69 8.34 -11.45
N ASP A 366 -6.77 8.09 -12.20
CA ASP A 366 -8.15 8.03 -11.68
C ASP A 366 -8.82 6.65 -11.82
N ASN A 367 -8.12 5.62 -11.38
CA ASN A 367 -8.53 4.23 -11.47
C ASN A 367 -8.63 3.57 -10.07
N GLU A 368 -9.17 2.36 -10.01
CA GLU A 368 -9.45 1.64 -8.73
C GLU A 368 -8.39 0.56 -8.40
N GLY A 369 -7.41 0.32 -9.28
CA GLY A 369 -6.52 -0.84 -9.25
C GLY A 369 -5.07 -0.55 -9.63
N LEU A 370 -4.30 -1.59 -9.95
CA LEU A 370 -2.91 -1.49 -10.38
C LEU A 370 -2.67 -2.10 -11.77
N ASP A 371 -3.71 -2.65 -12.40
CA ASP A 371 -3.64 -3.42 -13.65
C ASP A 371 -3.08 -2.61 -14.82
N HIS A 372 -3.46 -1.34 -14.92
CA HIS A 372 -2.97 -0.41 -15.94
C HIS A 372 -1.50 0.01 -15.76
N LEU A 373 -0.86 -0.36 -14.64
CA LEU A 373 0.57 -0.13 -14.41
C LEU A 373 1.45 -1.30 -14.85
N ILE A 374 0.86 -2.47 -15.11
CA ILE A 374 1.60 -3.63 -15.60
C ILE A 374 1.80 -3.49 -17.11
N ARG A 375 3.04 -3.64 -17.56
CA ARG A 375 3.40 -3.70 -18.98
C ARG A 375 3.35 -5.15 -19.48
N GLU A 376 2.56 -5.39 -20.51
CA GLU A 376 2.51 -6.68 -21.18
C GLU A 376 3.74 -6.85 -22.10
N LYS A 377 4.26 -8.08 -22.21
CA LYS A 377 5.46 -8.42 -22.99
C LYS A 377 5.39 -8.03 -24.49
N ASN A 378 4.19 -7.76 -25.01
CA ASN A 378 3.93 -7.51 -26.43
C ASN A 378 3.50 -6.06 -26.75
N GLU A 379 3.45 -5.17 -25.77
CA GLU A 379 3.23 -3.72 -25.95
C GLU A 379 4.56 -2.94 -26.04
#